data_AF-A0A914VGV7-F1
#
_entry.id   AF-A0A914VGV7-F1
#
_cell.length_a   1.000
_cell.length_b   1.000
_cell.length_c   1.000
_cell.angle_alpha   90.00
_cell.angle_beta   90.00
_cell.angle_gamma   90.00
#
_symmetry.space_group_name_H-M   'P 1'
#
loop_
_entity.id
_entity.type
_entity.pdbx_description
1 polymer ?
#
loop_
_entity_poly.entity_id
_entity_poly.type
_entity_poly.pdbx_seq_one_letter_code
_entity_poly.pdbx_strand_id
1 'polypeptide(L)'
;MTEKGESPSKNEEKKGKKRKSANSSSSWTGGEETSIVIVYADAEGNACFQSSDDQLSKMSVRELNWALRKHPKEVIQQVKDRRRLLKNRGYAQSTRVKVTELSEDLELNKEQLTADIRNFKRANNMLEEQLRNLRNKRQRLEQKKHMKLRSDTI
;
A
#
# COMPACT_ATOMS: atom_id res chain seq x y z
N MET A 1 -19.93 26.30 42.29
CA MET A 1 -19.75 25.04 41.54
C MET A 1 -18.65 25.30 40.53
N THR A 2 -17.65 24.43 40.56
CA THR A 2 -16.25 24.67 40.20
C THR A 2 -16.00 24.78 38.71
N GLU A 3 -15.07 25.68 38.38
CA GLU A 3 -14.49 25.92 37.06
C GLU A 3 -14.00 24.62 36.40
N LYS A 4 -14.36 24.43 35.13
CA LYS A 4 -13.80 23.37 34.29
C LYS A 4 -12.40 23.80 33.86
N GLY A 5 -11.39 23.11 34.41
CA GLY A 5 -10.01 23.23 33.96
C GLY A 5 -9.87 22.81 32.50
N GLU A 6 -9.44 23.75 31.66
CA GLU A 6 -8.89 23.49 30.34
C GLU A 6 -7.52 22.84 30.50
N SER A 7 -7.37 21.63 29.95
CA SER A 7 -6.08 20.95 29.87
C SER A 7 -5.22 21.58 28.76
N PRO A 8 -3.96 21.96 29.03
CA PRO A 8 -3.08 22.49 28.00
C PRO A 8 -2.57 21.37 27.09
N SER A 9 -2.83 21.52 25.79
CA SER A 9 -2.26 20.74 24.70
C SER A 9 -0.73 20.90 24.69
N LYS A 10 -0.01 19.88 25.16
CA LYS A 10 1.46 19.82 25.02
C LYS A 10 1.80 19.54 23.57
N ASN A 11 2.16 20.60 22.86
CA ASN A 11 2.81 20.55 21.57
C ASN A 11 4.25 20.05 21.79
N GLU A 12 4.47 18.74 21.70
CA GLU A 12 5.83 18.19 21.70
C GLU A 12 6.50 18.44 20.34
N GLU A 13 7.46 19.34 20.43
CA GLU A 13 8.42 19.78 19.44
C GLU A 13 9.12 18.59 18.77
N LYS A 14 8.65 18.21 17.57
CA LYS A 14 9.37 17.25 16.71
C LYS A 14 10.67 17.88 16.23
N LYS A 15 11.75 17.72 16.99
CA LYS A 15 13.12 17.97 16.51
C LYS A 15 13.41 17.03 15.34
N GLY A 16 13.24 17.55 14.14
CA GLY A 16 13.61 16.89 12.89
C GLY A 16 15.09 16.58 12.88
N LYS A 17 15.44 15.31 13.10
CA LYS A 17 16.70 14.77 12.58
C LYS A 17 16.55 14.73 11.05
N LYS A 18 17.05 15.77 10.37
CA LYS A 18 17.36 15.73 8.93
C LYS A 18 18.26 14.52 8.69
N ARG A 19 17.67 13.37 8.36
CA ARG A 19 18.40 12.29 7.70
C ARG A 19 18.76 12.89 6.36
N LYS A 20 20.04 13.22 6.17
CA LYS A 20 20.59 13.51 4.85
C LYS A 20 20.24 12.30 4.00
N SER A 21 19.22 12.39 3.15
CA SER A 21 19.03 11.41 2.09
C SER A 21 20.17 11.68 1.13
N ALA A 22 21.28 10.98 1.35
CA ALA A 22 22.22 10.74 0.29
C ALA A 22 21.39 10.06 -0.81
N ASN A 23 21.05 10.85 -1.82
CA ASN A 23 20.42 10.39 -3.03
C ASN A 23 21.46 9.55 -3.77
N SER A 24 21.72 8.33 -3.29
CA SER A 24 22.27 7.30 -4.16
C SER A 24 21.11 6.83 -5.00
N SER A 25 20.86 7.56 -6.09
CA SER A 25 20.23 6.97 -7.26
C SER A 25 21.15 5.83 -7.70
N SER A 26 21.01 4.66 -7.10
CA SER A 26 21.50 3.44 -7.70
C SER A 26 20.53 3.14 -8.82
N SER A 27 20.78 3.76 -9.98
CA SER A 27 20.30 3.21 -11.23
C SER A 27 20.93 1.83 -11.33
N TRP A 28 20.14 0.79 -11.04
CA TRP A 28 20.50 -0.58 -11.34
C TRP A 28 20.48 -0.72 -12.86
N THR A 29 21.61 -0.35 -13.46
CA THR A 29 21.96 -0.66 -14.84
C THR A 29 23.13 -1.63 -14.77
N GLY A 30 23.06 -2.70 -15.58
CA GLY A 30 24.01 -3.82 -15.57
C GLY A 30 23.43 -4.99 -14.79
N GLY A 31 23.13 -6.13 -15.42
CA GLY A 31 24.14 -6.92 -16.14
C GLY A 31 25.05 -7.53 -15.08
N GLU A 32 25.16 -8.84 -14.90
CA GLU A 32 25.32 -9.87 -15.92
C GLU A 32 24.76 -11.19 -15.38
N GLU A 33 24.43 -12.05 -16.33
CA GLU A 33 24.14 -13.47 -16.20
C GLU A 33 24.89 -14.12 -15.03
N THR A 34 24.19 -14.45 -13.94
CA THR A 34 24.63 -15.58 -13.12
C THR A 34 24.24 -16.87 -13.85
N SER A 35 24.90 -17.05 -15.00
CA SER A 35 25.10 -18.34 -15.66
C SER A 35 25.74 -19.25 -14.63
N ILE A 36 24.99 -20.25 -14.18
CA ILE A 36 25.16 -21.65 -14.57
C ILE A 36 25.54 -22.43 -13.32
N VAL A 37 24.75 -23.44 -12.94
CA VAL A 37 25.32 -24.58 -12.24
C VAL A 37 25.81 -25.51 -13.36
N ILE A 38 27.14 -25.64 -13.55
CA ILE A 38 27.82 -26.71 -14.33
C ILE A 38 28.28 -27.87 -13.44
N VAL A 39 28.06 -29.09 -13.92
CA VAL A 39 28.51 -30.36 -13.36
C VAL A 39 29.45 -30.93 -14.38
N TYR A 40 30.72 -30.98 -14.03
CA TYR A 40 31.61 -31.89 -14.70
C TYR A 40 31.66 -33.17 -13.88
N ALA A 41 31.73 -34.31 -14.55
CA ALA A 41 32.30 -35.50 -13.95
C ALA A 41 33.80 -35.24 -13.80
N ASP A 42 34.31 -35.30 -12.56
CA ASP A 42 35.74 -35.49 -12.36
C ASP A 42 36.15 -36.85 -12.95
N ALA A 43 37.43 -37.02 -13.29
CA ALA A 43 38.00 -38.28 -13.79
C ALA A 43 37.83 -39.46 -12.81
N GLU A 44 37.24 -39.22 -11.64
CA GLU A 44 37.00 -40.12 -10.52
C GLU A 44 35.51 -40.53 -10.35
N GLY A 45 34.57 -39.93 -11.12
CA GLY A 45 33.19 -40.43 -11.28
C GLY A 45 32.11 -39.84 -10.35
N ASN A 46 32.30 -38.66 -9.76
CA ASN A 46 31.29 -38.01 -8.93
C ASN A 46 30.32 -37.11 -9.71
N ALA A 47 29.02 -37.29 -9.45
CA ALA A 47 27.93 -36.58 -10.13
C ALA A 47 27.48 -35.31 -9.38
N CYS A 48 27.79 -34.11 -9.89
CA CYS A 48 27.18 -32.86 -9.44
C CYS A 48 25.81 -32.64 -10.17
N PHE A 49 24.96 -31.66 -9.80
CA PHE A 49 23.68 -31.36 -10.50
C PHE A 49 23.67 -29.97 -11.18
N GLN A 50 23.27 -29.86 -12.46
CA GLN A 50 23.21 -28.60 -13.24
C GLN A 50 21.80 -28.11 -13.48
N SER A 51 21.55 -26.84 -13.21
CA SER A 51 20.45 -26.08 -13.80
C SER A 51 20.72 -24.59 -13.71
N SER A 52 20.03 -23.79 -14.53
CA SER A 52 19.99 -22.35 -14.30
C SER A 52 19.17 -22.06 -13.04
N ASP A 53 19.48 -20.97 -12.35
CA ASP A 53 18.72 -20.54 -11.16
C ASP A 53 17.21 -20.39 -11.50
N ASP A 54 16.90 -19.85 -12.68
CA ASP A 54 15.54 -19.71 -13.17
C ASP A 54 14.84 -21.06 -13.35
N GLN A 55 15.51 -22.02 -13.99
CA GLN A 55 14.97 -23.36 -14.18
C GLN A 55 14.80 -24.07 -12.83
N LEU A 56 15.79 -23.99 -11.93
CA LEU A 56 15.75 -24.60 -10.60
C LEU A 56 14.58 -24.09 -9.75
N SER A 57 14.30 -22.79 -9.83
CA SER A 57 13.18 -22.19 -9.11
C SER A 57 11.83 -22.72 -9.62
N LYS A 58 11.69 -22.85 -10.95
CA LYS A 58 10.46 -23.20 -11.69
C LYS A 58 10.16 -24.70 -11.76
N MET A 59 11.17 -25.58 -11.74
CA MET A 59 10.99 -27.05 -11.77
C MET A 59 9.96 -27.52 -10.74
N SER A 60 9.09 -28.45 -11.07
CA SER A 60 8.21 -29.06 -10.06
C SER A 60 9.01 -29.85 -9.02
N VAL A 61 8.40 -30.17 -7.88
CA VAL A 61 9.03 -31.02 -6.86
C VAL A 61 9.34 -32.41 -7.44
N ARG A 62 8.44 -32.95 -8.27
CA ARG A 62 8.57 -34.26 -8.91
C ARG A 62 9.74 -34.30 -9.89
N GLU A 63 9.86 -33.30 -10.76
CA GLU A 63 10.96 -33.20 -11.72
C GLU A 63 12.30 -32.99 -11.02
N LEU A 64 12.34 -32.15 -9.99
CA LEU A 64 13.56 -31.95 -9.21
C LEU A 64 14.00 -33.24 -8.51
N ASN A 65 13.07 -33.93 -7.84
CA ASN A 65 13.39 -35.17 -7.15
C ASN A 65 13.82 -36.28 -8.14
N TRP A 66 13.21 -36.34 -9.32
CA TRP A 66 13.63 -37.27 -10.38
C TRP A 66 15.07 -37.01 -10.82
N ALA A 67 15.40 -35.75 -11.10
CA ALA A 67 16.75 -35.36 -11.51
C ALA A 67 17.80 -35.60 -10.40
N LEU A 68 17.41 -35.50 -9.13
CA LEU A 68 18.29 -35.70 -7.98
C LEU A 68 18.51 -37.17 -7.55
N ARG A 69 17.80 -38.16 -8.15
CA ARG A 69 17.78 -39.56 -7.67
C ARG A 69 19.13 -40.28 -7.62
N LYS A 70 20.08 -39.90 -8.48
CA LYS A 70 21.38 -40.57 -8.62
C LYS A 70 22.55 -39.72 -8.10
N HIS A 71 22.26 -38.64 -7.37
CA HIS A 71 23.27 -37.75 -6.81
C HIS A 71 23.56 -38.06 -5.34
N PRO A 72 24.79 -37.78 -4.86
CA PRO A 72 25.15 -37.94 -3.46
C PRO A 72 24.35 -36.98 -2.56
N LYS A 73 24.19 -37.35 -1.29
CA LYS A 73 23.32 -36.64 -0.34
C LYS A 73 23.72 -35.16 -0.17
N GLU A 74 25.01 -34.90 -0.19
CA GLU A 74 25.63 -33.59 -0.04
C GLU A 74 25.20 -32.66 -1.19
N VAL A 75 25.24 -33.16 -2.43
CA VAL A 75 24.79 -32.43 -3.63
C VAL A 75 23.28 -32.19 -3.58
N ILE A 76 22.49 -33.21 -3.19
CA ILE A 76 21.03 -33.07 -3.05
C ILE A 76 20.69 -31.92 -2.08
N GLN A 77 21.39 -31.85 -0.96
CA GLN A 77 21.17 -30.82 0.05
C GLN A 77 21.53 -29.42 -0.49
N GLN A 78 22.69 -29.28 -1.13
CA GLN A 78 23.11 -28.01 -1.75
C GLN A 78 22.09 -27.50 -2.78
N VAL A 79 21.56 -28.37 -3.63
CA VAL A 79 20.56 -28.01 -4.64
C VAL A 79 19.24 -27.57 -3.99
N LYS A 80 18.80 -28.26 -2.94
CA LYS A 80 17.60 -27.87 -2.19
C LYS A 80 17.75 -26.52 -1.50
N ASP A 81 18.91 -26.29 -0.89
CA ASP A 81 19.21 -25.03 -0.22
C ASP A 81 19.32 -23.89 -1.23
N ARG A 82 20.01 -24.10 -2.36
CA ARG A 82 20.04 -23.16 -3.48
C ARG A 82 18.63 -22.82 -3.96
N ARG A 83 17.78 -23.84 -4.18
CA ARG A 83 16.38 -23.63 -4.59
C ARG A 83 15.58 -22.83 -3.55
N ARG A 84 15.78 -23.08 -2.25
CA ARG A 84 15.12 -22.34 -1.17
C ARG A 84 15.54 -20.88 -1.17
N LEU A 85 16.84 -20.60 -1.32
CA LEU A 85 17.37 -19.24 -1.40
C LEU A 85 16.76 -18.47 -2.58
N LEU A 86 16.66 -19.11 -3.76
CA LEU A 86 16.04 -18.51 -4.96
C LEU A 86 14.56 -18.20 -4.76
N LYS A 87 13.79 -19.14 -4.17
CA LYS A 87 12.38 -18.88 -3.84
C LYS A 87 12.21 -17.76 -2.83
N ASN A 88 13.04 -17.73 -1.78
CA ASN A 88 13.02 -16.67 -0.78
C ASN A 88 13.33 -15.30 -1.38
N ARG A 89 14.24 -15.24 -2.36
CA ARG A 89 14.50 -14.01 -3.13
C ARG A 89 13.24 -13.55 -3.85
N GLY A 90 12.55 -14.46 -4.53
CA GLY A 90 11.26 -14.18 -5.18
C GLY A 90 10.19 -13.73 -4.18
N TYR A 91 10.07 -14.39 -3.03
CA TYR A 91 9.12 -14.02 -1.98
C TYR A 91 9.40 -12.62 -1.41
N ALA A 92 10.67 -12.26 -1.20
CA ALA A 92 11.03 -10.91 -0.76
C ALA A 92 10.62 -9.85 -1.79
N GLN A 93 10.81 -10.12 -3.09
CA GLN A 93 10.36 -9.23 -4.15
C GLN A 93 8.83 -9.12 -4.19
N SER A 94 8.10 -10.24 -4.19
CA SER A 94 6.64 -10.23 -4.19
C SER A 94 6.05 -9.51 -2.98
N THR A 95 6.68 -9.64 -1.81
CA THR A 95 6.24 -8.89 -0.62
C THR A 95 6.45 -7.40 -0.79
N ARG A 96 7.59 -6.96 -1.35
CA ARG A 96 7.81 -5.52 -1.62
C ARG A 96 6.75 -4.98 -2.58
N VAL A 97 6.48 -5.68 -3.67
CA VAL A 97 5.45 -5.31 -4.64
C VAL A 97 4.08 -5.19 -3.96
N LYS A 98 3.64 -6.21 -3.23
CA LYS A 98 2.35 -6.19 -2.51
C LYS A 98 2.23 -5.06 -1.49
N VAL A 99 3.33 -4.73 -0.79
CA VAL A 99 3.33 -3.63 0.17
C VAL A 99 3.22 -2.28 -0.54
N THR A 100 3.91 -2.11 -1.66
CA THR A 100 3.80 -0.91 -2.50
C THR A 100 2.39 -0.76 -3.07
N GLU A 101 1.84 -1.80 -3.69
CA GLU A 101 0.48 -1.81 -4.24
C GLU A 101 -0.56 -1.47 -3.14
N LEU A 102 -0.45 -2.10 -1.97
CA LEU A 102 -1.36 -1.82 -0.85
C LEU A 102 -1.26 -0.36 -0.38
N SER A 103 -0.05 0.21 -0.35
CA SER A 103 0.15 1.61 0.03
C SER A 103 -0.50 2.55 -0.98
N GLU A 104 -0.32 2.30 -2.28
CA GLU A 104 -0.92 3.07 -3.36
C GLU A 104 -2.46 2.99 -3.32
N ASP A 105 -3.02 1.79 -3.13
CA ASP A 105 -4.46 1.59 -2.98
C ASP A 105 -5.03 2.37 -1.78
N LEU A 106 -4.33 2.37 -0.64
CA LEU A 106 -4.74 3.13 0.54
C LEU A 106 -4.69 4.64 0.30
N GLU A 107 -3.70 5.12 -0.43
CA GLU A 107 -3.59 6.55 -0.80
C GLU A 107 -4.73 6.96 -1.73
N LEU A 108 -5.03 6.17 -2.76
CA LEU A 108 -6.16 6.40 -3.67
C LEU A 108 -7.49 6.41 -2.93
N ASN A 109 -7.72 5.44 -2.04
CA ASN A 109 -8.94 5.37 -1.24
C ASN A 109 -9.09 6.60 -0.33
N LYS A 110 -8.00 7.05 0.29
CA LYS A 110 -8.00 8.26 1.12
C LYS A 110 -8.34 9.50 0.30
N GLU A 111 -7.79 9.64 -0.90
CA GLU A 111 -8.08 10.75 -1.80
C GLU A 111 -9.54 10.75 -2.24
N GLN A 112 -10.06 9.59 -2.63
CA GLN A 112 -11.46 9.40 -3.02
C GLN A 112 -12.40 9.80 -1.88
N LEU A 113 -12.19 9.25 -0.68
CA LEU A 113 -13.01 9.59 0.50
C LEU A 113 -12.92 11.08 0.86
N THR A 114 -11.75 11.69 0.69
CA THR A 114 -11.58 13.13 0.91
C THR A 114 -12.38 13.96 -0.10
N ALA A 115 -12.39 13.54 -1.38
CA ALA A 115 -13.20 14.18 -2.41
C ALA A 115 -14.70 14.03 -2.11
N ASP A 116 -15.14 12.86 -1.68
CA ASP A 116 -16.54 12.60 -1.32
C ASP A 116 -16.99 13.45 -0.13
N ILE A 117 -16.15 13.58 0.91
CA ILE A 117 -16.42 14.49 2.03
C ILE A 117 -16.58 15.93 1.55
N ARG A 118 -15.72 16.40 0.64
CA ARG A 118 -15.84 17.75 0.05
C ARG A 118 -17.13 17.90 -0.75
N ASN A 119 -17.54 16.87 -1.48
CA ASN A 119 -18.78 16.87 -2.26
C ASN A 119 -20.00 16.95 -1.33
N PHE A 120 -20.06 16.11 -0.29
CA PHE A 120 -21.15 16.13 0.68
C PHE A 120 -21.22 17.43 1.47
N LYS A 121 -20.08 18.01 1.86
CA LYS A 121 -20.06 19.33 2.51
C LYS A 121 -20.62 20.43 1.61
N ARG A 122 -20.25 20.44 0.32
CA ARG A 122 -20.81 21.39 -0.66
C ARG A 122 -22.32 21.21 -0.81
N ALA A 123 -22.79 19.97 -0.94
CA ALA A 123 -24.22 19.67 -1.04
C ALA A 123 -24.99 20.10 0.22
N ASN A 124 -24.46 19.81 1.41
CA ASN A 124 -25.07 20.25 2.67
C ASN A 124 -25.17 21.77 2.76
N ASN A 125 -24.10 22.50 2.46
CA ASN A 125 -24.12 23.97 2.49
C ASN A 125 -25.18 24.54 1.55
N MET A 126 -25.31 23.96 0.34
CA MET A 126 -26.33 24.35 -0.62
C MET A 126 -27.75 24.08 -0.10
N LEU A 127 -27.99 22.92 0.51
CA LEU A 127 -29.28 22.57 1.11
C LEU A 127 -29.62 23.48 2.29
N GLU A 128 -28.65 23.80 3.14
CA GLU A 128 -28.83 24.75 4.24
C GLU A 128 -29.22 26.13 3.73
N GLU A 129 -28.60 26.60 2.64
CA GLU A 129 -28.95 27.87 2.02
C GLU A 129 -30.36 27.87 1.45
N GLN A 130 -30.74 26.82 0.72
CA GLN A 130 -32.11 26.64 0.23
C GLN A 130 -33.11 26.66 1.38
N LEU A 131 -32.79 25.99 2.48
CA LEU A 131 -33.64 25.92 3.67
C LEU A 131 -33.75 27.27 4.38
N ARG A 132 -32.66 28.05 4.47
CA ARG A 132 -32.68 29.45 4.95
C ARG A 132 -33.60 30.32 4.07
N ASN A 133 -33.46 30.22 2.75
CA ASN A 133 -34.27 31.00 1.80
C ASN A 133 -35.76 30.69 1.93
N LEU A 134 -36.12 29.41 2.05
CA LEU A 134 -37.51 28.98 2.25
C LEU A 134 -38.07 29.47 3.59
N ARG A 135 -37.29 29.37 4.68
CA ARG A 135 -37.69 29.90 6.00
C ARG A 135 -37.94 31.40 5.95
N ASN A 136 -37.05 32.17 5.33
CA ASN A 136 -37.21 33.62 5.16
C ASN A 136 -38.44 33.97 4.33
N LYS A 137 -38.69 33.23 3.23
CA LYS A 137 -39.88 33.43 2.40
C LYS A 137 -41.16 33.17 3.19
N ARG A 138 -41.21 32.08 3.97
CA ARG A 138 -42.35 31.75 4.84
C ARG A 138 -42.60 32.86 5.87
N GLN A 139 -41.56 33.34 6.55
CA GLN A 139 -41.67 34.39 7.54
C GLN A 139 -42.23 35.70 6.95
N ARG A 140 -41.76 36.09 5.76
CA ARG A 140 -42.27 37.28 5.07
C ARG A 140 -43.75 37.17 4.73
N LEU A 141 -44.21 35.99 4.31
CA LEU A 141 -45.63 35.76 4.00
C LEU A 141 -46.49 35.84 5.26
N GLU A 142 -46.05 35.24 6.36
CA GLU A 142 -46.75 35.35 7.65
C GLU A 142 -46.82 36.81 8.14
N GLN A 143 -45.72 37.57 8.06
CA GLN A 143 -45.72 38.99 8.39
C GLN A 143 -46.72 39.79 7.55
N LYS A 144 -46.73 39.57 6.22
CA LYS A 144 -47.71 40.21 5.32
C LYS A 144 -49.15 39.86 5.70
N LYS A 145 -49.42 38.59 6.01
CA LYS A 145 -50.74 38.12 6.45
C LYS A 145 -51.16 38.81 7.76
N HIS A 146 -50.26 38.90 8.74
CA HIS A 146 -50.51 39.59 10.01
C HIS A 146 -50.76 41.09 9.83
N MET A 147 -49.98 41.77 8.98
CA MET A 147 -50.17 43.20 8.68
C MET A 147 -51.52 43.47 8.03
N LYS A 148 -51.93 42.60 7.09
CA LYS A 148 -53.23 42.72 6.42
C LYS A 148 -54.39 42.52 7.40
N LEU A 149 -54.32 41.51 8.25
CA LEU A 149 -55.32 41.30 9.30
C LEU A 149 -55.45 42.53 10.22
N ARG A 150 -54.33 43.17 10.57
CA ARG A 150 -54.35 44.41 11.38
C ARG A 150 -54.97 45.59 10.65
N SER A 151 -54.69 45.78 9.35
CA SER A 151 -55.31 46.87 8.57
C SER A 151 -56.80 46.67 8.39
N ASP A 152 -57.26 45.42 8.26
CA ASP A 152 -58.68 45.11 8.07
C ASP A 152 -59.50 45.21 9.38
N THR A 153 -58.83 45.43 10.53
CA THR A 153 -59.47 45.54 11.87
C THR A 153 -59.71 47.01 12.31
N ILE A 154 -59.20 48.00 11.57
CA ILE A 154 -59.36 49.45 11.84
C ILE A 154 -60.35 50.03 10.84
#